data_AF-A0A1Y4L0J3-F1
#
_entry.id   AF-A0A1Y4L0J3-F1
#
_cell.length_a   1.000
_cell.length_b   1.000
_cell.length_c   1.000
_cell.angle_alpha   90.00
_cell.angle_beta   90.00
_cell.angle_gamma   90.00
#
_symmetry.space_group_name_H-M   'P 1'
#
loop_
_entity.id
_entity.type
_entity.pdbx_description
1 polymer ?
#
loop_
_entity_poly.entity_id
_entity_poly.type
_entity_poly.pdbx_seq_one_letter_code
_entity_poly.pdbx_strand_id
1 'polypeptide(L)'
;MIKRNLLHKEKGAMNMHSQELKISPLSDYYVYTPSTLAQKLFLYPISVGHFIYEPGYKLRRNHFDSFLIMYISKGVVEILSNDDTFYARTGDFVLLDCYALHGYKSSRS
;
A
#
# COMPACT_ATOMS: atom_id res chain seq x y z
N MET A 1 -2.99 35.98 -29.88
CA MET A 1 -1.56 35.94 -29.52
C MET A 1 -1.28 34.57 -28.90
N ILE A 2 -0.52 33.73 -29.61
CA ILE A 2 -0.19 32.36 -29.20
C ILE A 2 1.14 32.39 -28.40
N LYS A 3 1.14 31.80 -27.20
CA LYS A 3 2.30 31.15 -26.57
C LYS A 3 1.75 29.82 -26.03
N ARG A 4 1.85 28.68 -26.73
CA ARG A 4 2.99 27.76 -26.88
C ARG A 4 3.74 27.45 -25.58
N ASN A 5 3.57 26.19 -25.17
CA ASN A 5 4.50 25.30 -24.47
C ASN A 5 4.93 25.67 -23.05
N LEU A 6 4.30 25.03 -22.07
CA LEU A 6 4.99 24.30 -21.01
C LEU A 6 4.34 22.92 -20.89
N LEU A 7 4.81 22.01 -21.75
CA LEU A 7 4.79 20.58 -21.46
C LEU A 7 5.67 20.36 -20.22
N HIS A 8 5.13 20.60 -19.02
CA HIS A 8 5.57 19.80 -17.89
C HIS A 8 4.95 18.43 -18.11
N LYS A 9 5.72 17.58 -18.80
CA LYS A 9 5.61 16.15 -18.60
C LYS A 9 5.95 15.96 -17.12
N GLU A 10 4.96 16.02 -16.24
CA GLU A 10 5.08 15.46 -14.91
C GLU A 10 5.70 14.07 -15.13
N LYS A 11 6.74 13.72 -14.37
CA LYS A 11 7.23 12.34 -14.37
C LYS A 11 6.05 11.49 -13.91
N GLY A 12 5.25 11.01 -14.86
CA GLY A 12 4.06 10.23 -14.62
C GLY A 12 4.46 9.05 -13.75
N ALA A 13 3.67 8.80 -12.71
CA ALA A 13 3.93 7.75 -11.74
C ALA A 13 4.32 6.46 -12.48
N MET A 14 5.55 6.01 -12.26
CA MET A 14 6.06 4.81 -12.90
C MET A 14 5.33 3.61 -12.28
N ASN A 15 4.74 2.77 -13.12
CA ASN A 15 4.12 1.55 -12.63
C ASN A 15 5.21 0.62 -12.10
N MET A 16 5.13 0.24 -10.83
CA MET A 16 6.10 -0.62 -10.15
C MET A 16 5.49 -1.98 -9.86
N HIS A 17 6.32 -3.01 -9.87
CA HIS A 17 5.94 -4.38 -9.53
C HIS A 17 6.79 -4.88 -8.37
N SER A 18 6.16 -5.53 -7.39
CA SER A 18 6.88 -6.11 -6.27
C SER A 18 7.74 -7.29 -6.74
N GLN A 19 8.92 -7.44 -6.14
CA GLN A 19 9.78 -8.63 -6.28
C GLN A 19 9.64 -9.58 -5.07
N GLU A 20 8.71 -9.27 -4.14
CA GLU A 20 8.48 -10.10 -2.96
C GLU A 20 7.83 -11.43 -3.34
N LEU A 21 8.31 -12.52 -2.73
CA LEU A 21 7.75 -13.86 -2.92
C LEU A 21 6.26 -13.87 -2.58
N LYS A 22 5.47 -14.60 -3.36
CA LYS A 22 4.02 -14.75 -3.20
C LYS A 22 3.21 -13.46 -3.37
N ILE A 23 3.78 -12.47 -4.05
CA ILE A 23 3.01 -11.40 -4.67
C ILE A 23 2.93 -11.70 -6.15
N SER A 24 1.70 -11.76 -6.69
CA SER A 24 1.49 -12.00 -8.12
C SER A 24 2.16 -10.90 -8.96
N PRO A 25 2.79 -11.22 -10.10
CA PRO A 25 3.33 -10.21 -11.03
C PRO A 25 2.25 -9.32 -11.66
N LEU A 26 0.97 -9.71 -11.55
CA LEU A 26 -0.16 -8.86 -11.92
C LEU A 26 -0.45 -7.77 -10.89
N SER A 27 0.22 -7.78 -9.75
CA SER A 27 0.15 -6.70 -8.77
C SER A 27 0.95 -5.52 -9.27
N ASP A 28 0.43 -4.33 -9.04
CA ASP A 28 1.10 -3.09 -9.39
C ASP A 28 0.93 -2.02 -8.31
N TYR A 29 1.85 -1.08 -8.28
CA TYR A 29 1.79 0.05 -7.38
C TYR A 29 2.56 1.25 -7.92
N TYR A 30 2.22 2.40 -7.38
CA TYR A 30 2.80 3.69 -7.70
C TYR A 30 3.41 4.28 -6.44
N VAL A 31 4.60 4.85 -6.55
CA VAL A 31 5.27 5.57 -5.46
C VAL A 31 5.16 7.06 -5.72
N TYR A 32 4.86 7.81 -4.66
CA TYR A 32 4.68 9.24 -4.72
C TYR A 32 5.70 9.94 -3.83
N THR A 33 6.25 11.04 -4.35
CA THR A 33 7.07 11.96 -3.57
C THR A 33 6.29 13.26 -3.41
N PRO A 34 5.76 13.57 -2.23
CA PRO A 34 5.06 14.83 -1.99
C PRO A 34 6.02 16.02 -2.01
N SER A 35 5.48 17.23 -2.20
CA SER A 35 6.24 18.47 -2.01
C SER A 35 6.62 18.68 -0.54
N THR A 36 7.69 19.45 -0.28
CA THR A 36 8.12 19.78 1.09
C THR A 36 7.02 20.44 1.92
N LEU A 37 6.15 21.25 1.28
CA LEU A 37 5.02 21.87 1.97
C LEU A 37 3.95 20.84 2.35
N ALA A 38 3.59 19.94 1.43
CA ALA A 38 2.60 18.90 1.69
C ALA A 38 3.07 17.95 2.80
N GLN A 39 4.37 17.61 2.83
CA GLN A 39 4.96 16.79 3.89
C GLN A 39 4.80 17.38 5.30
N LYS A 40 4.76 18.72 5.40
CA LYS A 40 4.65 19.42 6.68
C LYS A 40 3.20 19.64 7.13
N LEU A 41 2.25 19.64 6.20
CA LEU A 41 0.88 20.07 6.46
C LEU A 41 -0.14 18.93 6.45
N PHE A 42 0.14 17.83 5.74
CA PHE A 42 -0.87 16.81 5.46
C PHE A 42 -0.32 15.39 5.64
N LEU A 43 -1.25 14.45 5.84
CA LEU A 43 -1.00 13.06 5.51
C LEU A 43 -1.02 12.91 3.98
N TYR A 44 -0.09 12.13 3.45
CA TYR A 44 0.06 11.90 2.02
C TYR A 44 0.35 10.43 1.74
N PRO A 45 -0.09 9.90 0.58
CA PRO A 45 0.26 8.55 0.18
C PRO A 45 1.76 8.50 -0.16
N ILE A 46 2.46 7.52 0.43
CA ILE A 46 3.83 7.16 0.03
C ILE A 46 3.77 6.21 -1.17
N SER A 47 2.82 5.27 -1.14
CA SER A 47 2.51 4.39 -2.24
C SER A 47 1.03 4.01 -2.28
N VAL A 48 0.53 3.69 -3.47
CA VAL A 48 -0.84 3.18 -3.70
C VAL A 48 -0.73 2.09 -4.77
N GLY A 49 -1.44 0.98 -4.59
CA GLY A 49 -1.39 -0.10 -5.56
C GLY A 49 -2.48 -1.14 -5.38
N HIS A 50 -2.59 -2.01 -6.37
CA HIS A 50 -3.44 -3.19 -6.33
C HIS A 50 -2.57 -4.43 -6.12
N PHE A 51 -2.68 -5.04 -4.95
CA PHE A 51 -1.88 -6.20 -4.57
C PHE A 51 -2.70 -7.50 -4.57
N ILE A 52 -2.17 -8.51 -5.27
CA ILE A 52 -2.73 -9.86 -5.30
C ILE A 52 -1.75 -10.77 -4.55
N TYR A 53 -2.06 -11.05 -3.29
CA TYR A 53 -1.28 -11.93 -2.43
C TYR A 53 -1.65 -13.39 -2.66
N GLU A 54 -0.66 -14.23 -2.95
CA GLU A 54 -0.85 -15.67 -3.11
C GLU A 54 -0.98 -16.38 -1.75
N PRO A 55 -1.58 -17.58 -1.68
CA PRO A 55 -1.76 -18.31 -0.43
C PRO A 55 -0.48 -18.49 0.40
N GLY A 56 -0.55 -18.08 1.67
CA GLY A 56 0.56 -18.15 2.61
C GLY A 56 1.64 -17.10 2.37
N TYR A 57 1.33 -16.01 1.67
CA TYR A 57 2.04 -14.74 1.80
C TYR A 57 1.94 -14.26 3.24
N LYS A 58 3.03 -13.71 3.78
CA LYS A 58 3.07 -13.17 5.14
C LYS A 58 4.03 -11.99 5.20
N LEU A 59 3.59 -10.95 5.88
CA LEU A 59 4.40 -9.81 6.23
C LEU A 59 4.35 -9.60 7.74
N ARG A 60 5.50 -9.33 8.36
CA ARG A 60 5.60 -8.82 9.74
C ARG A 60 6.74 -7.83 9.79
N ARG A 61 6.49 -6.64 10.34
CA ARG A 61 7.47 -5.56 10.46
C ARG A 61 7.40 -4.94 11.85
N ASN A 62 8.54 -4.46 12.34
CA ASN A 62 8.58 -3.71 13.59
C ASN A 62 8.03 -2.29 13.41
N HIS A 63 8.26 -1.66 12.25
CA HIS A 63 7.68 -0.38 11.84
C HIS A 63 7.82 -0.20 10.31
N PHE A 64 7.07 0.75 9.74
CA PHE A 64 7.15 1.22 8.36
C PHE A 64 6.86 2.74 8.23
N ASP A 65 6.85 3.46 9.36
CA ASP A 65 6.72 4.92 9.47
C ASP A 65 5.57 5.53 8.64
N SER A 66 4.43 4.83 8.58
CA SER A 66 3.24 5.21 7.81
C SER A 66 1.98 4.60 8.42
N PHE A 67 0.82 5.04 7.93
CA PHE A 67 -0.42 4.28 8.05
C PHE A 67 -0.65 3.47 6.77
N LEU A 68 -1.20 2.26 6.89
CA LEU A 68 -1.62 1.44 5.76
C LEU A 68 -3.15 1.38 5.71
N ILE A 69 -3.71 1.69 4.54
CA ILE A 69 -5.13 1.49 4.25
C ILE A 69 -5.27 0.34 3.25
N MET A 70 -6.11 -0.64 3.56
CA MET A 70 -6.44 -1.73 2.65
C MET A 70 -7.95 -1.78 2.43
N TYR A 71 -8.36 -1.98 1.19
CA TYR A 71 -9.70 -2.46 0.86
C TYR A 71 -9.59 -3.91 0.40
N ILE A 72 -10.28 -4.82 1.08
CA ILE A 72 -10.22 -6.24 0.73
C ILE A 72 -11.20 -6.50 -0.41
N SER A 73 -10.68 -6.50 -1.65
CA SER A 73 -11.51 -6.74 -2.84
C SER A 73 -11.91 -8.21 -3.01
N LYS A 74 -11.10 -9.15 -2.50
CA LYS A 74 -11.36 -10.59 -2.54
C LYS A 74 -10.57 -11.33 -1.45
N GLY A 75 -11.24 -12.28 -0.80
CA GLY A 75 -10.62 -13.23 0.12
C GLY A 75 -10.65 -12.77 1.58
N VAL A 76 -9.73 -13.31 2.38
CA VAL A 76 -9.58 -12.99 3.81
C VAL A 76 -8.12 -12.73 4.12
N VAL A 77 -7.87 -11.66 4.87
CA VAL A 77 -6.56 -11.27 5.38
C VAL A 77 -6.59 -11.34 6.90
N GLU A 78 -5.64 -12.07 7.47
CA GLU A 78 -5.37 -12.00 8.91
C GLU A 78 -4.38 -10.88 9.17
N ILE A 79 -4.69 -10.00 10.12
CA ILE A 79 -3.95 -8.78 10.44
C ILE A 79 -3.46 -8.89 11.87
N LEU A 80 -2.18 -8.62 12.06
CA LEU A 80 -1.56 -8.45 13.36
C LEU A 80 -1.38 -6.97 13.63
N SER A 81 -1.92 -6.49 14.74
CA SER A 81 -1.67 -5.15 15.26
C SER A 81 -1.30 -5.28 16.73
N ASN A 82 -0.07 -4.92 17.08
CA ASN A 82 0.52 -5.22 18.39
C ASN A 82 0.46 -6.72 18.70
N ASP A 83 -0.25 -7.10 19.78
CA ASP A 83 -0.44 -8.49 20.21
C ASP A 83 -1.79 -9.09 19.78
N ASP A 84 -2.64 -8.30 19.10
CA ASP A 84 -3.98 -8.70 18.71
C ASP A 84 -4.03 -9.15 17.24
N THR A 85 -4.88 -10.16 16.99
CA THR A 85 -5.14 -10.70 15.66
C THR A 85 -6.56 -10.41 15.22
N PHE A 86 -6.70 -9.85 14.03
CA PHE A 86 -7.96 -9.49 13.40
C PHE A 86 -8.09 -10.18 12.04
N TYR A 87 -9.33 -10.28 11.54
CA TYR A 87 -9.62 -10.84 10.23
C TYR A 87 -10.46 -9.83 9.43
N ALA A 88 -9.94 -9.43 8.27
CA ALA A 88 -10.67 -8.62 7.30
C ALA A 88 -11.04 -9.49 6.09
N ARG A 89 -12.27 -9.38 5.61
CA ARG A 89 -12.83 -10.15 4.48
C ARG A 89 -13.28 -9.23 3.37
N THR A 90 -13.64 -9.80 2.23
CA THR A 90 -14.20 -9.08 1.08
C THR A 90 -15.20 -8.00 1.51
N GLY A 91 -14.94 -6.75 1.12
CA GLY A 91 -15.76 -5.58 1.43
C GLY A 91 -15.30 -4.77 2.64
N ASP A 92 -14.43 -5.33 3.50
CA ASP A 92 -13.91 -4.62 4.66
C ASP A 92 -12.81 -3.61 4.26
N PHE A 93 -12.74 -2.54 5.04
CA PHE A 93 -11.62 -1.61 5.06
C PHE A 93 -10.78 -1.83 6.31
N VAL A 94 -9.46 -1.74 6.14
CA VAL A 94 -8.48 -1.82 7.21
C VAL A 94 -7.72 -0.51 7.25
N LEU A 95 -7.60 0.09 8.42
CA LEU A 95 -6.63 1.12 8.73
C LEU A 95 -5.66 0.54 9.76
N LEU A 96 -4.40 0.37 9.37
CA LEU A 96 -3.36 -0.24 10.19
C LEU A 96 -2.30 0.81 10.53
N ASP A 97 -2.04 0.97 11.83
CA ASP A 97 -0.91 1.73 12.33
C ASP A 97 0.38 0.95 12.11
N CYS A 98 1.23 1.45 11.21
CA CYS A 98 2.52 0.86 10.92
C CYS A 98 3.70 1.59 11.61
N TYR A 99 3.44 2.51 12.55
CA TYR A 99 4.47 3.03 13.47
C TYR A 99 4.80 2.02 14.58
N ALA A 100 3.88 1.12 14.88
CA ALA A 100 4.06 0.00 15.81
C ALA A 100 4.27 -1.33 15.08
N LEU A 101 4.52 -2.40 15.86
CA LEU A 101 4.63 -3.75 15.33
C LEU A 101 3.33 -4.15 14.67
N HIS A 102 3.43 -4.59 13.42
CA HIS A 102 2.29 -4.97 12.62
C HIS A 102 2.63 -6.08 11.64
N GLY A 103 1.60 -6.71 11.11
CA GLY A 103 1.75 -7.71 10.06
C GLY A 103 0.42 -8.04 9.42
N TYR A 104 0.47 -8.73 8.30
CA TYR A 104 -0.70 -9.31 7.68
C TYR A 104 -0.31 -10.52 6.84
N LYS A 105 -1.23 -11.45 6.68
CA LYS A 105 -1.02 -12.66 5.87
C LYS A 105 -2.29 -13.03 5.11
N SER A 106 -2.11 -13.59 3.93
CA SER A 106 -3.19 -14.18 3.17
C SER A 106 -3.59 -15.51 3.81
N SER A 107 -4.88 -15.76 3.98
CA SER A 107 -5.34 -17.07 4.42
C SER A 107 -4.97 -18.14 3.38
N ARG A 108 -4.64 -19.36 3.84
CA ARG A 108 -4.62 -20.51 2.94
C ARG A 108 -6.06 -20.89 2.66
N SER A 109 -6.58 -20.57 1.48
CA SER A 109 -7.82 -21.16 0.95
C SER A 109 -7.54 -22.58 0.44
#